data_AF-A0A178APR4-F1
#
_entry.id   AF-A0A178APR4-F1
#
_cell.length_a   1.000
_cell.length_b   1.000
_cell.length_c   1.000
_cell.angle_alpha   90.00
_cell.angle_beta   90.00
_cell.angle_gamma   90.00
#
_symmetry.space_group_name_H-M   'P 1'
#
loop_
_entity.id
_entity.type
_entity.pdbx_description
1 polymer ?
#
loop_
_entity_poly.entity_id
_entity_poly.type
_entity_poly.pdbx_seq_one_letter_code
_entity_poly.pdbx_strand_id
1 'polypeptide(L)'
;MAPLSRRPMQHIDRKELYTNLETRIAYLHSFLDFSSRDIEALTTGAKYIRALIPAIVNIVYKKLLQYDITARAFETRSTSYSGPVDPNLTESSPQILHRKLFLRGYLTKLCSDPTQLEFWEYLDKVGMMHVGQGRTHPLHVEYVHIGVTLSFIQDVVTEAILSHPRMKMERKIALVKALSKVIWIQNDLFAKWYVRDGEEFEDEVLVPEVEAEGWLHGKRVLGDEGEIEDSAMTKGSCPFKNLASPIREAFDDGFGDEESRDGYSAAKMPSAIPRPVSGEV
;
A
#
# COMPACT_ATOMS: atom_id res chain seq x y z
N MET A 1 42.87 -6.73 25.50
CA MET A 1 41.48 -6.63 25.01
C MET A 1 41.12 -7.98 24.39
N ALA A 2 40.05 -8.62 24.84
CA ALA A 2 39.56 -9.83 24.17
C ALA A 2 39.02 -9.45 22.77
N PRO A 3 39.34 -10.21 21.70
CA PRO A 3 38.81 -9.92 20.38
C PRO A 3 37.29 -10.02 20.42
N LEU A 4 36.61 -8.97 19.94
CA LEU A 4 35.16 -8.98 19.80
C LEU A 4 34.79 -10.08 18.80
N SER A 5 34.22 -11.19 19.29
CA SER A 5 33.68 -12.24 18.44
C SER A 5 32.53 -11.65 17.63
N ARG A 6 32.70 -11.59 16.30
CA ARG A 6 31.65 -11.11 15.40
C ARG A 6 30.51 -12.12 15.38
N ARG A 7 29.28 -11.63 15.42
CA ARG A 7 28.11 -12.50 15.19
C ARG A 7 28.24 -13.14 13.80
N PRO A 8 27.87 -14.42 13.64
CA PRO A 8 27.75 -15.03 12.31
C PRO A 8 26.85 -14.16 11.41
N MET A 9 27.32 -13.86 10.20
CA MET A 9 26.58 -13.10 9.21
C MET A 9 26.18 -14.02 8.07
N GLN A 10 24.91 -13.96 7.66
CA GLN A 10 24.46 -14.59 6.43
C GLN A 10 24.90 -13.72 5.26
N HIS A 11 25.54 -14.35 4.26
CA HIS A 11 25.85 -13.67 3.01
C HIS A 11 24.61 -13.68 2.11
N ILE A 12 24.33 -12.53 1.50
CA ILE A 12 23.30 -12.34 0.48
C ILE A 12 23.99 -11.62 -0.67
N ASP A 13 23.94 -12.21 -1.85
CA ASP A 13 24.47 -11.57 -3.05
C ASP A 13 23.54 -10.41 -3.44
N ARG A 14 24.12 -9.24 -3.67
CA ARG A 14 23.32 -8.04 -3.98
C ARG A 14 22.61 -8.17 -5.33
N LYS A 15 23.27 -8.75 -6.35
CA LYS A 15 22.69 -8.90 -7.68
C LYS A 15 21.47 -9.80 -7.65
N GLU A 16 21.54 -10.91 -6.92
CA GLU A 16 20.41 -11.84 -6.75
C GLU A 16 19.16 -11.17 -6.14
N LEU A 17 19.31 -10.12 -5.32
CA LEU A 17 18.15 -9.37 -4.78
C LEU A 17 17.35 -8.61 -5.86
N TYR A 18 17.94 -8.38 -7.02
CA TYR A 18 17.31 -7.66 -8.14
C TYR A 18 16.97 -8.59 -9.32
N THR A 19 17.73 -9.67 -9.51
CA THR A 19 17.54 -10.58 -10.66
C THR A 19 16.79 -11.88 -10.31
N ASN A 20 16.65 -12.23 -9.03
CA ASN A 20 16.05 -13.49 -8.60
C ASN A 20 14.98 -13.26 -7.50
N LEU A 21 13.71 -13.44 -7.88
CA LEU A 21 12.59 -13.26 -6.96
C LEU A 21 12.66 -14.23 -5.77
N GLU A 22 13.02 -15.49 -5.99
CA GLU A 22 13.10 -16.50 -4.92
C GLU A 22 14.16 -16.11 -3.89
N THR A 23 15.34 -15.65 -4.33
CA THR A 23 16.39 -15.15 -3.43
C THR A 23 15.94 -13.93 -2.65
N ARG A 24 15.25 -12.97 -3.30
CA ARG A 24 14.70 -11.79 -2.64
C ARG A 24 13.66 -12.16 -1.57
N ILE A 25 12.73 -13.07 -1.88
CA ILE A 25 11.71 -13.55 -0.94
C ILE A 25 12.37 -14.29 0.24
N ALA A 26 13.35 -15.16 -0.03
CA ALA A 26 14.09 -15.85 1.03
C ALA A 26 14.79 -14.87 1.98
N TYR A 27 15.41 -13.82 1.43
CA TYR A 27 16.01 -12.74 2.23
C TYR A 27 14.98 -12.00 3.08
N LEU A 28 13.86 -11.57 2.50
CA LEU A 28 12.80 -10.85 3.22
C LEU A 28 12.16 -11.72 4.31
N HIS A 29 11.92 -13.00 4.04
CA HIS A 29 11.42 -13.95 5.03
C HIS A 29 12.39 -14.10 6.20
N SER A 30 13.68 -14.27 5.90
CA SER A 30 14.71 -14.38 6.93
C SER A 30 14.85 -13.11 7.75
N PHE A 31 14.80 -11.93 7.11
CA PHE A 31 14.98 -10.65 7.79
C PHE A 31 13.79 -10.28 8.70
N LEU A 32 12.57 -10.59 8.25
CA LEU A 32 11.34 -10.28 8.99
C LEU A 32 10.94 -11.39 9.98
N ASP A 33 11.77 -12.42 10.15
CA ASP A 33 11.43 -13.65 10.87
C ASP A 33 10.07 -14.22 10.42
N PHE A 34 9.76 -14.18 9.12
CA PHE A 34 8.53 -14.73 8.58
C PHE A 34 8.62 -16.26 8.57
N SER A 35 7.85 -16.89 9.44
CA SER A 35 8.04 -18.28 9.85
C SER A 35 6.76 -19.11 9.71
N SER A 36 6.87 -20.41 9.99
CA SER A 36 5.72 -21.32 10.06
C SER A 36 4.63 -20.85 11.04
N ARG A 37 4.98 -20.11 12.10
CA ARG A 37 3.99 -19.53 13.03
C ARG A 37 3.17 -18.42 12.39
N ASP A 38 3.79 -17.61 11.53
CA ASP A 38 3.09 -16.57 10.78
C ASP A 38 2.17 -17.21 9.75
N ILE A 39 2.65 -18.26 9.06
CA ILE A 39 1.85 -19.05 8.10
C ILE A 39 0.64 -19.69 8.78
N GLU A 40 0.81 -20.27 9.97
CA GLU A 40 -0.29 -20.85 10.76
C GLU A 40 -1.30 -19.76 11.19
N ALA A 41 -0.81 -18.61 11.65
CA ALA A 41 -1.67 -17.48 12.02
C ALA A 41 -2.49 -16.99 10.82
N LEU A 42 -1.88 -16.84 9.65
CA LEU A 42 -2.56 -16.44 8.41
C LEU A 42 -3.58 -17.50 7.96
N THR A 43 -3.18 -18.77 7.91
CA THR A 43 -4.03 -19.88 7.47
C THR A 43 -5.27 -20.00 8.36
N THR A 44 -5.08 -20.02 9.67
CA THR A 44 -6.19 -20.14 10.61
C THR A 44 -6.99 -18.83 10.70
N GLY A 45 -6.35 -17.68 10.45
CA GLY A 45 -6.95 -16.35 10.42
C GLY A 45 -7.75 -16.02 9.16
N ALA A 46 -7.47 -16.70 8.05
CA ALA A 46 -7.96 -16.37 6.70
C ALA A 46 -9.47 -16.20 6.64
N LYS A 47 -10.25 -17.08 7.30
CA LYS A 47 -11.72 -16.97 7.31
C LYS A 47 -12.24 -15.67 7.90
N TYR A 48 -11.55 -15.10 8.89
CA TYR A 48 -11.94 -13.82 9.50
C TYR A 48 -11.63 -12.67 8.54
N ILE A 49 -10.49 -12.72 7.86
CA ILE A 49 -10.11 -11.70 6.87
C ILE A 49 -11.04 -11.74 5.66
N ARG A 50 -11.33 -12.94 5.12
CA ARG A 50 -12.27 -13.10 3.99
C ARG A 50 -13.64 -12.50 4.27
N ALA A 51 -14.17 -12.68 5.48
CA ALA A 51 -15.45 -12.09 5.89
C ALA A 51 -15.44 -10.54 5.89
N LEU A 52 -14.27 -9.92 6.01
CA LEU A 52 -14.12 -8.46 6.04
C LEU A 52 -13.90 -7.85 4.64
N ILE A 53 -13.49 -8.65 3.65
CA ILE A 53 -13.12 -8.18 2.30
C ILE A 53 -14.19 -7.24 1.68
N PRO A 54 -15.50 -7.57 1.69
CA PRO A 54 -16.51 -6.68 1.10
C PRO A 54 -16.51 -5.28 1.71
N ALA A 55 -16.37 -5.19 3.04
CA ALA A 55 -16.35 -3.92 3.75
C ALA A 55 -15.06 -3.14 3.49
N ILE A 56 -13.90 -3.83 3.55
CA ILE A 56 -12.58 -3.24 3.30
C ILE A 56 -12.55 -2.62 1.90
N VAL A 57 -12.99 -3.35 0.87
CA VAL A 57 -13.00 -2.84 -0.51
C VAL A 57 -13.84 -1.57 -0.62
N ASN A 58 -15.03 -1.54 -0.04
CA ASN A 58 -15.85 -0.33 -0.08
C ASN A 58 -15.19 0.87 0.62
N ILE A 59 -14.58 0.65 1.78
CA ILE A 59 -13.88 1.70 2.54
C ILE A 59 -12.67 2.23 1.76
N VAL A 60 -11.89 1.35 1.13
CA VAL A 60 -10.74 1.72 0.29
C VAL A 60 -11.17 2.60 -0.88
N TYR A 61 -12.21 2.22 -1.62
CA TYR A 61 -12.66 3.04 -2.75
C TYR A 61 -13.28 4.37 -2.33
N LYS A 62 -14.00 4.42 -1.20
CA LYS A 62 -14.41 5.70 -0.60
C LYS A 62 -13.22 6.60 -0.34
N LYS A 63 -12.14 6.03 0.23
CA LYS A 63 -10.92 6.78 0.54
C LYS A 63 -10.19 7.26 -0.72
N LEU A 64 -10.06 6.40 -1.72
CA LEU A 64 -9.41 6.75 -2.99
C LEU A 64 -10.19 7.79 -3.81
N LEU A 65 -11.53 7.80 -3.70
CA LEU A 65 -12.36 8.81 -4.36
C LEU A 65 -12.50 10.11 -3.55
N GLN A 66 -11.98 10.15 -2.32
CA GLN A 66 -11.97 11.36 -1.50
C GLN A 66 -10.93 12.41 -1.98
N TYR A 67 -9.88 11.96 -2.67
CA TYR A 67 -8.81 12.84 -3.17
C TYR A 67 -8.81 12.82 -4.70
N ASP A 68 -8.74 14.00 -5.31
CA ASP A 68 -8.71 14.18 -6.75
C ASP A 68 -7.53 13.44 -7.41
N ILE A 69 -6.35 13.50 -6.78
CA ILE A 69 -5.12 12.89 -7.29
C ILE A 69 -5.21 11.36 -7.38
N THR A 70 -5.89 10.71 -6.43
CA THR A 70 -6.09 9.25 -6.46
C THR A 70 -7.28 8.86 -7.32
N ALA A 71 -8.34 9.67 -7.34
CA ALA A 71 -9.51 9.45 -8.20
C ALA A 71 -9.14 9.49 -9.70
N ARG A 72 -8.25 10.41 -10.09
CA ARG A 72 -7.77 10.61 -11.46
C ARG A 72 -7.21 9.34 -12.11
N ALA A 73 -6.58 8.46 -11.33
CA ALA A 73 -6.04 7.20 -11.84
C ALA A 73 -7.09 6.27 -12.45
N PHE A 74 -8.36 6.39 -12.02
CA PHE A 74 -9.46 5.55 -12.51
C PHE A 74 -10.06 6.02 -13.84
N GLU A 75 -9.76 7.24 -14.26
CA GLU A 75 -10.23 7.81 -15.52
C GLU A 75 -9.13 7.84 -16.56
N THR A 76 -7.96 8.32 -16.16
CA THR A 76 -6.86 8.64 -17.05
C THR A 76 -5.81 7.54 -17.09
N ARG A 77 -5.90 6.58 -16.14
CA ARG A 77 -4.90 5.53 -15.92
C ARG A 77 -3.53 6.10 -15.55
N SER A 78 -3.46 7.34 -15.08
CA SER A 78 -2.22 8.01 -14.68
C SER A 78 -2.47 9.00 -13.56
N THR A 79 -1.70 8.95 -12.47
CA THR A 79 -1.79 9.99 -11.41
C THR A 79 -1.14 11.31 -11.83
N SER A 80 -0.17 11.27 -12.76
CA SER A 80 0.57 12.43 -13.25
C SER A 80 -0.09 13.17 -14.41
N TYR A 81 -1.20 12.66 -14.96
CA TYR A 81 -1.92 13.33 -16.05
C TYR A 81 -2.45 14.68 -15.59
N SER A 82 -2.26 15.75 -16.38
CA SER A 82 -2.62 17.14 -16.00
C SER A 82 -3.79 17.74 -16.79
N GLY A 83 -4.54 16.93 -17.55
CA GLY A 83 -5.68 17.40 -18.35
C GLY A 83 -7.05 17.25 -17.66
N PRO A 84 -8.16 17.45 -18.41
CA PRO A 84 -9.51 17.36 -17.87
C PRO A 84 -9.87 15.96 -17.36
N VAL A 85 -10.60 15.90 -16.25
CA VAL A 85 -11.10 14.70 -15.56
C VAL A 85 -12.62 14.83 -15.36
N ASP A 86 -13.34 13.71 -15.30
CA ASP A 86 -14.79 13.70 -15.06
C ASP A 86 -15.08 14.06 -13.59
N PRO A 87 -15.73 15.19 -13.29
CA PRO A 87 -16.02 15.56 -11.91
C PRO A 87 -17.06 14.64 -11.24
N ASN A 88 -17.72 13.75 -11.99
CA ASN A 88 -18.82 12.92 -11.50
C ASN A 88 -18.45 11.45 -11.25
N LEU A 89 -17.16 11.13 -11.13
CA LEU A 89 -16.75 9.77 -10.75
C LEU A 89 -17.27 9.43 -9.35
N THR A 90 -18.02 8.32 -9.25
CA THR A 90 -18.59 7.86 -7.98
C THR A 90 -18.33 6.38 -7.77
N GLU A 91 -18.63 5.89 -6.56
CA GLU A 91 -18.48 4.47 -6.21
C GLU A 91 -19.33 3.52 -7.07
N SER A 92 -20.38 4.02 -7.71
CA SER A 92 -21.28 3.24 -8.58
C SER A 92 -20.92 3.34 -10.05
N SER A 93 -19.91 4.13 -10.43
CA SER A 93 -19.43 4.21 -11.81
C SER A 93 -18.94 2.82 -12.28
N PRO A 94 -19.28 2.36 -13.50
CA PRO A 94 -18.95 1.01 -13.97
C PRO A 94 -17.47 0.63 -13.85
N GLN A 95 -16.58 1.58 -14.14
CA GLN A 95 -15.14 1.42 -13.99
C GLN A 95 -14.71 1.18 -12.53
N ILE A 96 -15.37 1.83 -11.56
CA ILE A 96 -15.08 1.65 -10.13
C ILE A 96 -15.61 0.29 -9.66
N LEU A 97 -16.82 -0.09 -10.06
CA LEU A 97 -17.39 -1.41 -9.73
C LEU A 97 -16.51 -2.55 -10.25
N HIS A 98 -16.03 -2.43 -11.48
CA HIS A 98 -15.08 -3.38 -12.06
C HIS A 98 -13.78 -3.47 -11.25
N ARG A 99 -13.22 -2.32 -10.85
CA ARG A 99 -11.97 -2.28 -10.07
C ARG A 99 -12.18 -2.79 -8.63
N LYS A 100 -13.36 -2.61 -8.04
CA LYS A 100 -13.77 -3.23 -6.77
C LYS A 100 -13.72 -4.76 -6.87
N LEU A 101 -14.22 -5.37 -7.95
CA LEU A 101 -14.14 -6.82 -8.16
C LEU A 101 -12.68 -7.32 -8.17
N PHE A 102 -11.78 -6.61 -8.85
CA PHE A 102 -10.36 -6.93 -8.85
C PHE A 102 -9.72 -6.84 -7.47
N LEU A 103 -9.99 -5.78 -6.71
CA LEU A 103 -9.45 -5.64 -5.37
C LEU A 103 -9.99 -6.73 -4.43
N ARG A 104 -11.26 -7.13 -4.57
CA ARG A 104 -11.81 -8.28 -3.82
C ARG A 104 -11.02 -9.54 -4.11
N GLY A 105 -10.84 -9.89 -5.39
CA GLY A 105 -10.05 -11.04 -5.79
C GLY A 105 -8.62 -10.98 -5.24
N TYR A 106 -8.00 -9.80 -5.30
CA TYR A 106 -6.66 -9.57 -4.75
C TYR A 106 -6.57 -9.80 -3.24
N LEU A 107 -7.50 -9.24 -2.45
CA LEU A 107 -7.55 -9.47 -1.01
C LEU A 107 -7.86 -10.94 -0.66
N THR A 108 -8.66 -11.62 -1.49
CA THR A 108 -8.89 -13.08 -1.36
C THR A 108 -7.60 -13.86 -1.63
N LYS A 109 -6.82 -13.46 -2.65
CA LYS A 109 -5.52 -14.07 -2.96
C LYS A 109 -4.50 -13.83 -1.85
N LEU A 110 -4.50 -12.67 -1.18
CA LEU A 110 -3.68 -12.43 0.03
C LEU A 110 -4.00 -13.40 1.18
N CYS A 111 -5.19 -13.99 1.18
CA CYS A 111 -5.58 -15.03 2.14
C CYS A 111 -5.24 -16.46 1.66
N SER A 112 -4.54 -16.62 0.53
CA SER A 112 -4.06 -17.92 0.05
C SER A 112 -2.69 -18.28 0.66
N ASP A 113 -2.18 -19.47 0.34
CA ASP A 113 -0.98 -20.03 0.96
C ASP A 113 0.30 -19.26 0.57
N PRO A 114 0.97 -18.56 1.51
CA PRO A 114 2.19 -17.79 1.23
C PRO A 114 3.46 -18.67 1.19
N THR A 115 3.34 -19.99 1.35
CA THR A 115 4.48 -20.92 1.16
C THR A 115 4.80 -21.19 -0.30
N GLN A 116 3.84 -20.93 -1.19
CA GLN A 116 3.96 -21.14 -2.63
C GLN A 116 4.61 -19.92 -3.28
N LEU A 117 5.62 -20.11 -4.13
CA LEU A 117 6.31 -18.99 -4.79
C LEU A 117 5.34 -18.19 -5.68
N GLU A 118 4.35 -18.86 -6.27
CA GLU A 118 3.29 -18.28 -7.09
C GLU A 118 2.42 -17.26 -6.33
N PHE A 119 2.39 -17.33 -5.00
CA PHE A 119 1.78 -16.29 -4.18
C PHE A 119 2.55 -14.97 -4.35
N TRP A 120 3.87 -15.02 -4.21
CA TRP A 120 4.75 -13.86 -4.26
C TRP A 120 4.95 -13.34 -5.68
N GLU A 121 5.05 -14.23 -6.68
CA GLU A 121 5.08 -13.86 -8.10
C GLU A 121 3.85 -13.06 -8.49
N TYR A 122 2.67 -13.45 -7.99
CA TYR A 122 1.46 -12.70 -8.28
C TYR A 122 1.46 -11.31 -7.64
N LEU A 123 1.93 -11.18 -6.39
CA LEU A 123 2.07 -9.87 -5.75
C LEU A 123 3.05 -8.98 -6.51
N ASP A 124 4.18 -9.57 -6.90
CA ASP A 124 5.20 -8.90 -7.69
C ASP A 124 4.65 -8.36 -9.02
N LYS A 125 3.93 -9.22 -9.75
CA LYS A 125 3.23 -8.85 -10.98
C LYS A 125 2.26 -7.70 -10.78
N VAL A 126 1.54 -7.66 -9.66
CA VAL A 126 0.64 -6.52 -9.38
C VAL A 126 1.44 -5.23 -9.19
N GLY A 127 2.63 -5.27 -8.56
CA GLY A 127 3.54 -4.12 -8.49
C GLY A 127 3.92 -3.58 -9.88
N MET A 128 4.40 -4.48 -10.75
CA MET A 128 4.74 -4.20 -12.15
C MET A 128 3.57 -3.56 -12.93
N MET A 129 2.35 -4.05 -12.72
CA MET A 129 1.15 -3.55 -13.39
C MET A 129 0.77 -2.10 -13.03
N HIS A 130 1.25 -1.57 -11.90
CA HIS A 130 0.99 -0.19 -11.47
C HIS A 130 2.02 0.82 -12.00
N VAL A 131 3.14 0.34 -12.58
CA VAL A 131 4.11 1.18 -13.31
C VAL A 131 3.91 1.15 -14.82
N GLY A 132 2.86 0.48 -15.29
CA GLY A 132 2.46 0.46 -16.69
C GLY A 132 3.08 -0.67 -17.50
N GLN A 133 3.84 -1.55 -16.86
CA GLN A 133 4.42 -2.74 -17.47
C GLN A 133 3.47 -3.94 -17.36
N GLY A 134 3.65 -4.95 -18.22
CA GLY A 134 2.84 -6.19 -18.21
C GLY A 134 1.36 -6.00 -18.58
N ARG A 135 0.99 -4.89 -19.25
CA ARG A 135 -0.40 -4.59 -19.64
C ARG A 135 -0.47 -4.01 -21.05
N THR A 136 -1.50 -4.40 -21.81
CA THR A 136 -1.81 -3.80 -23.12
C THR A 136 -2.14 -2.31 -23.01
N HIS A 137 -2.80 -1.92 -21.93
CA HIS A 137 -3.14 -0.53 -21.66
C HIS A 137 -2.43 -0.11 -20.36
N PRO A 138 -1.40 0.75 -20.43
CA PRO A 138 -0.62 1.14 -19.26
C PRO A 138 -1.46 1.76 -18.14
N LEU A 139 -1.00 1.60 -16.91
CA LEU A 139 -1.49 2.26 -15.71
C LEU A 139 -0.27 2.80 -14.98
N HIS A 140 -0.23 4.09 -14.68
CA HIS A 140 0.87 4.72 -13.96
C HIS A 140 0.35 5.33 -12.66
N VAL A 141 0.64 4.68 -11.54
CA VAL A 141 0.27 5.16 -10.20
C VAL A 141 1.54 5.45 -9.43
N GLU A 142 1.78 6.70 -9.06
CA GLU A 142 2.99 7.04 -8.30
C GLU A 142 3.05 6.33 -6.95
N TYR A 143 4.27 5.93 -6.55
CA TYR A 143 4.50 5.10 -5.37
C TYR A 143 3.97 5.71 -4.06
N VAL A 144 3.94 7.03 -3.94
CA VAL A 144 3.36 7.72 -2.78
C VAL A 144 1.91 7.28 -2.54
N HIS A 145 1.13 7.09 -3.62
CA HIS A 145 -0.26 6.64 -3.55
C HIS A 145 -0.36 5.15 -3.25
N ILE A 146 0.58 4.34 -3.73
CA ILE A 146 0.69 2.92 -3.37
C ILE A 146 0.94 2.77 -1.88
N GLY A 147 2.01 3.39 -1.36
CA GLY A 147 2.42 3.25 0.03
C GLY A 147 1.35 3.71 1.02
N VAL A 148 0.71 4.86 0.76
CA VAL A 148 -0.37 5.35 1.62
C VAL A 148 -1.63 4.47 1.56
N THR A 149 -1.94 3.88 0.41
CA THR A 149 -3.09 2.97 0.27
C THR A 149 -2.83 1.64 0.99
N LEU A 150 -1.63 1.08 0.88
CA LEU A 150 -1.24 -0.13 1.63
C LEU A 150 -1.29 0.12 3.14
N SER A 151 -0.78 1.26 3.60
CA SER A 151 -0.88 1.67 5.02
C SER A 151 -2.32 1.79 5.48
N PHE A 152 -3.21 2.37 4.66
CA PHE A 152 -4.63 2.50 5.00
C PHE A 152 -5.32 1.13 5.08
N ILE A 153 -5.05 0.21 4.14
CA ILE A 153 -5.57 -1.16 4.20
C ILE A 153 -5.09 -1.87 5.47
N GLN A 154 -3.80 -1.73 5.82
CA GLN A 154 -3.24 -2.31 7.03
C GLN A 154 -3.95 -1.81 8.28
N ASP A 155 -4.21 -0.50 8.37
CA ASP A 155 -4.89 0.14 9.49
C ASP A 155 -6.32 -0.41 9.67
N VAL A 156 -7.11 -0.39 8.60
CA VAL A 156 -8.50 -0.92 8.57
C VAL A 156 -8.55 -2.39 9.01
N VAL A 157 -7.64 -3.21 8.47
CA VAL A 157 -7.58 -4.65 8.80
C VAL A 157 -7.16 -4.85 10.26
N THR A 158 -6.19 -4.07 10.74
CA THR A 158 -5.71 -4.14 12.12
C THR A 158 -6.82 -3.80 13.11
N GLU A 159 -7.53 -2.70 12.89
CA GLU A 159 -8.66 -2.30 13.72
C GLU A 159 -9.74 -3.39 13.75
N ALA A 160 -10.08 -3.96 12.59
CA ALA A 160 -11.09 -5.02 12.50
C ALA A 160 -10.69 -6.28 13.27
N ILE A 161 -9.42 -6.70 13.20
CA ILE A 161 -8.91 -7.87 13.94
C ILE A 161 -8.93 -7.59 15.44
N LEU A 162 -8.40 -6.44 15.86
CA LEU A 162 -8.33 -6.07 17.28
C LEU A 162 -9.72 -5.89 17.90
N SER A 163 -10.69 -5.44 17.12
CA SER A 163 -12.09 -5.28 17.53
C SER A 163 -12.90 -6.58 17.50
N HIS A 164 -12.36 -7.69 16.98
CA HIS A 164 -13.12 -8.93 16.85
C HIS A 164 -13.56 -9.47 18.23
N PRO A 165 -14.88 -9.65 18.49
CA PRO A 165 -15.40 -9.85 19.85
C PRO A 165 -15.07 -11.22 20.44
N ARG A 166 -14.87 -12.23 19.59
CA ARG A 166 -14.69 -13.64 20.00
C ARG A 166 -13.28 -14.19 19.76
N MET A 167 -12.35 -13.35 19.28
CA MET A 167 -10.98 -13.80 19.00
C MET A 167 -10.11 -13.54 20.24
N LYS A 168 -9.41 -14.57 20.70
CA LYS A 168 -8.46 -14.45 21.83
C LYS A 168 -7.33 -13.49 21.47
N MET A 169 -6.81 -12.77 22.47
CA MET A 169 -5.80 -11.73 22.27
C MET A 169 -4.52 -12.27 21.63
N GLU A 170 -4.08 -13.47 22.02
CA GLU A 170 -2.87 -14.10 21.48
C GLU A 170 -3.00 -14.33 19.97
N ARG A 171 -4.21 -14.72 19.51
CA ARG A 171 -4.50 -14.92 18.09
C ARG A 171 -4.61 -13.60 17.33
N LYS A 172 -5.18 -12.56 17.96
CA LYS A 172 -5.20 -11.20 17.40
C LYS A 172 -3.78 -10.70 17.16
N ILE A 173 -2.92 -10.81 18.17
CA ILE A 173 -1.50 -10.41 18.09
C ILE A 173 -0.79 -11.19 16.98
N ALA A 174 -0.93 -12.52 16.96
CA ALA A 174 -0.28 -13.35 15.94
C ALA A 174 -0.73 -12.98 14.52
N LEU A 175 -2.03 -12.78 14.31
CA LEU A 175 -2.59 -12.44 13.00
C LEU A 175 -2.18 -11.04 12.54
N VAL A 176 -2.23 -10.03 13.43
CA VAL A 176 -1.77 -8.66 13.12
C VAL A 176 -0.29 -8.65 12.75
N LYS A 177 0.56 -9.35 13.52
CA LYS A 177 2.00 -9.47 13.22
C LYS A 177 2.24 -10.13 11.86
N ALA A 178 1.59 -11.25 11.60
CA ALA A 178 1.77 -11.99 10.36
C ALA A 178 1.30 -11.18 9.13
N LEU A 179 0.14 -10.52 9.22
CA LEU A 179 -0.36 -9.64 8.15
C LEU A 179 0.53 -8.43 7.92
N SER A 180 1.05 -7.82 8.99
CA SER A 180 1.99 -6.71 8.87
C SER A 180 3.23 -7.11 8.07
N LYS A 181 3.80 -8.31 8.33
CA LYS A 181 4.93 -8.83 7.56
C LYS A 181 4.58 -9.03 6.07
N VAL A 182 3.42 -9.63 5.77
CA VAL A 182 2.96 -9.82 4.38
C VAL A 182 2.81 -8.48 3.66
N ILE A 183 2.22 -7.48 4.30
CA ILE A 183 2.04 -6.13 3.71
C ILE A 183 3.39 -5.48 3.45
N TRP A 184 4.37 -5.62 4.35
CA TRP A 184 5.71 -5.07 4.14
C TRP A 184 6.50 -5.79 3.03
N ILE A 185 6.36 -7.12 2.91
CA ILE A 185 6.95 -7.88 1.79
C ILE A 185 6.28 -7.44 0.47
N GLN A 186 4.96 -7.34 0.43
CA GLN A 186 4.22 -6.83 -0.72
C GLN A 186 4.67 -5.40 -1.08
N ASN A 187 4.83 -4.53 -0.08
CA ASN A 187 5.30 -3.18 -0.30
C ASN A 187 6.71 -3.15 -0.92
N ASP A 188 7.64 -3.98 -0.44
CA ASP A 188 8.97 -4.13 -1.07
C ASP A 188 8.88 -4.61 -2.53
N LEU A 189 8.05 -5.63 -2.80
CA LEU A 189 7.82 -6.13 -4.15
C LEU A 189 7.17 -5.11 -5.07
N PHE A 190 6.38 -4.17 -4.54
CA PHE A 190 5.85 -3.07 -5.33
C PHE A 190 6.95 -2.02 -5.54
N ALA A 191 7.60 -1.60 -4.46
CA ALA A 191 8.63 -0.56 -4.45
C ALA A 191 9.76 -0.83 -5.43
N LYS A 192 10.17 -2.10 -5.61
CA LYS A 192 11.26 -2.45 -6.55
C LYS A 192 10.98 -2.03 -8.00
N TRP A 193 9.71 -1.86 -8.38
CA TRP A 193 9.33 -1.39 -9.72
C TRP A 193 9.36 0.13 -9.86
N TYR A 194 9.48 0.86 -8.75
CA TYR A 194 9.50 2.33 -8.70
C TYR A 194 10.87 2.92 -8.40
N VAL A 195 11.68 2.23 -7.59
CA VAL A 195 13.01 2.69 -7.22
C VAL A 195 14.03 2.33 -8.30
N ARG A 196 15.12 3.10 -8.33
CA ARG A 196 16.22 2.96 -9.29
C ARG A 196 17.36 2.07 -8.76
N ASP A 197 17.10 1.36 -7.67
CA ASP A 197 18.11 0.51 -7.03
C ASP A 197 18.31 -0.76 -7.86
N GLY A 198 19.56 -1.07 -8.22
CA GLY A 198 19.88 -2.27 -9.01
C GLY A 198 19.70 -2.08 -10.53
N GLU A 199 19.54 -0.84 -11.01
CA GLU A 199 19.48 -0.51 -12.45
C GLU A 199 20.66 -1.07 -13.25
N GLU A 200 21.83 -1.21 -12.62
CA GLU A 200 23.01 -1.83 -13.24
C GLU A 200 22.84 -3.32 -13.60
N PHE A 201 21.73 -3.95 -13.20
CA PHE A 201 21.38 -5.34 -13.50
C PHE A 201 20.17 -5.49 -14.42
N GLU A 202 19.60 -4.40 -14.96
CA GLU A 202 18.38 -4.43 -15.78
C GLU A 202 18.50 -5.31 -17.03
N ASP A 203 19.68 -5.34 -17.66
CA ASP A 203 19.95 -6.15 -18.86
C ASP A 203 19.76 -7.66 -18.63
N GLU A 204 19.72 -8.09 -17.37
CA GLU A 204 19.56 -9.49 -16.97
C GLU A 204 18.12 -9.83 -16.55
N VAL A 205 17.23 -8.83 -16.47
CA VAL A 205 15.83 -9.01 -16.12
C VAL A 205 15.04 -9.33 -17.39
N LEU A 206 14.48 -10.54 -17.46
CA LEU A 206 13.61 -10.95 -18.56
C LEU A 206 12.41 -10.01 -18.66
N VAL A 207 12.11 -9.54 -19.88
CA VAL A 207 10.90 -8.76 -20.17
C VAL A 207 9.68 -9.61 -19.80
N PRO A 208 8.85 -9.18 -18.84
CA PRO A 208 7.68 -9.96 -18.43
C PRO A 208 6.68 -10.10 -19.58
N GLU A 209 6.15 -11.30 -19.78
CA GLU A 209 5.07 -11.51 -20.75
C GLU A 209 3.82 -10.71 -20.35
N VAL A 210 3.20 -10.06 -21.34
CA VAL A 210 1.94 -9.35 -21.13
C VAL A 210 0.82 -10.37 -20.95
N GLU A 211 0.39 -10.54 -19.71
CA GLU A 211 -0.71 -11.41 -19.34
C GLU A 211 -1.92 -10.60 -18.84
N ALA A 212 -3.11 -11.18 -18.96
CA ALA A 212 -4.34 -10.55 -18.47
C ALA A 212 -4.36 -10.39 -16.93
N GLU A 213 -5.13 -9.41 -16.45
CA GLU A 213 -5.32 -9.18 -15.02
C GLU A 213 -5.91 -10.42 -14.34
N GLY A 214 -5.32 -10.84 -13.21
CA GLY A 214 -5.76 -12.02 -12.49
C GLY A 214 -5.34 -13.38 -13.09
N TRP A 215 -4.40 -13.37 -14.03
CA TRP A 215 -3.71 -14.55 -14.55
C TRP A 215 -2.25 -14.59 -14.05
N LEU A 216 -1.63 -15.76 -14.05
CA LEU A 216 -0.21 -15.98 -13.80
C LEU A 216 0.20 -17.30 -14.48
N HIS A 217 1.25 -17.28 -15.29
CA HIS A 217 1.75 -18.46 -16.04
C HIS A 217 0.64 -19.17 -16.86
N GLY A 218 -0.22 -18.38 -17.52
CA GLY A 218 -1.36 -18.89 -18.29
C GLY A 218 -2.47 -19.53 -17.46
N LYS A 219 -2.42 -19.43 -16.12
CA LYS A 219 -3.45 -19.93 -15.21
C LYS A 219 -4.18 -18.77 -14.54
N ARG A 220 -5.50 -18.88 -14.43
CA ARG A 220 -6.30 -17.89 -13.72
C ARG A 220 -6.10 -18.05 -12.21
N VAL A 221 -5.64 -16.99 -11.54
CA VAL A 221 -5.32 -16.98 -10.10
C VAL A 221 -6.34 -16.20 -9.25
N LEU A 222 -7.14 -15.34 -9.88
CA LEU A 222 -8.33 -14.73 -9.25
C LEU A 222 -9.60 -15.47 -9.70
N GLY A 223 -10.35 -16.05 -8.77
CA GLY A 223 -11.61 -16.75 -9.07
C GLY A 223 -12.74 -15.82 -9.54
N ASP A 224 -13.75 -16.38 -10.22
CA ASP A 224 -15.05 -15.72 -10.41
C ASP A 224 -15.82 -15.76 -9.08
N GLU A 225 -15.56 -14.83 -8.17
CA GLU A 225 -16.39 -14.70 -6.96
C GLU A 225 -17.67 -13.92 -7.26
N GLY A 226 -18.56 -14.56 -8.05
CA GLY A 226 -19.95 -14.17 -8.24
C GLY A 226 -20.90 -14.67 -7.14
N GLU A 227 -20.44 -15.52 -6.22
CA GLU A 227 -21.29 -16.11 -5.18
C GLU A 227 -20.59 -16.15 -3.82
N ILE A 228 -20.48 -15.00 -3.17
CA ILE A 228 -20.46 -14.98 -1.71
C ILE A 228 -21.85 -14.47 -1.32
N GLU A 229 -22.72 -15.40 -0.94
CA GLU A 229 -24.01 -15.09 -0.32
C GLU A 229 -23.79 -14.06 0.79
N ASP A 230 -24.66 -13.04 0.77
CA ASP A 230 -24.70 -11.91 1.70
C ASP A 230 -25.05 -12.41 3.11
N SER A 231 -24.08 -13.05 3.76
CA SER A 231 -24.23 -13.69 5.06
C SER A 231 -24.17 -12.62 6.15
N ALA A 232 -25.35 -12.08 6.44
CA ALA A 232 -25.79 -11.55 7.73
C ALA A 232 -24.78 -10.64 8.46
N MET A 233 -24.85 -9.34 8.16
CA MET A 233 -24.52 -8.32 9.15
C MET A 233 -25.42 -8.50 10.39
N THR A 234 -24.95 -9.24 11.38
CA THR A 234 -25.47 -9.10 12.75
C THR A 234 -25.39 -7.63 13.14
N LYS A 235 -26.50 -7.08 13.67
CA LYS A 235 -26.58 -5.73 14.26
C LYS A 235 -25.59 -5.57 15.42
N GLY A 236 -24.32 -5.42 15.09
CA GLY A 236 -23.25 -4.92 15.94
C GLY A 236 -22.71 -3.65 15.30
N SER A 237 -22.30 -2.69 16.11
CA SER A 237 -21.70 -1.44 15.63
C SER A 237 -20.61 -1.76 14.61
N CYS A 238 -20.76 -1.29 13.36
CA CYS A 238 -19.72 -1.40 12.34
C CYS A 238 -18.42 -0.86 12.92
N PRO A 239 -17.31 -1.64 12.96
CA PRO A 239 -16.07 -1.20 13.58
C PRO A 239 -15.46 0.00 12.83
N PHE A 240 -15.86 0.24 11.58
CA PHE A 240 -15.24 1.23 10.69
C PHE A 240 -15.88 2.63 10.72
N LYS A 241 -16.68 2.96 11.74
CA LYS A 241 -17.49 4.20 11.75
C LYS A 241 -16.66 5.49 11.64
N ASN A 242 -15.38 5.47 12.02
CA ASN A 242 -14.52 6.65 12.05
C ASN A 242 -13.54 6.77 10.87
N LEU A 243 -13.42 5.74 10.03
CA LEU A 243 -12.41 5.70 8.94
C LEU A 243 -12.89 6.34 7.63
N ALA A 244 -14.19 6.58 7.48
CA ALA A 244 -14.82 7.09 6.25
C ALA A 244 -15.42 8.49 6.38
N SER A 245 -15.17 9.20 7.49
CA SER A 245 -15.67 10.56 7.69
C SER A 245 -14.94 11.55 6.78
N PRO A 246 -15.64 12.50 6.13
CA PRO A 246 -15.00 13.57 5.38
C PRO A 246 -14.09 14.37 6.31
N ILE A 247 -12.80 14.48 5.96
CA ILE A 247 -11.87 15.37 6.65
C ILE A 247 -12.22 16.80 6.19
N ARG A 248 -13.19 17.41 6.87
CA ARG A 248 -13.49 18.83 6.69
C ARG A 248 -13.15 19.67 7.92
N GLU A 249 -12.79 19.05 9.04
CA GLU A 249 -12.64 19.76 10.33
C GLU A 249 -11.23 19.69 10.93
N ALA A 250 -10.26 19.00 10.32
CA ALA A 250 -8.96 18.76 10.97
C ALA A 250 -7.87 19.82 10.69
N PHE A 251 -8.14 20.86 9.89
CA PHE A 251 -7.14 21.86 9.48
C PHE A 251 -7.55 23.31 9.75
N ASP A 252 -8.70 23.56 10.39
CA ASP A 252 -9.22 24.93 10.59
C ASP A 252 -9.03 25.47 12.03
N ASP A 253 -8.51 24.68 12.96
CA ASP A 253 -8.17 25.14 14.31
C ASP A 253 -6.66 25.27 14.45
N GLY A 254 -6.13 26.49 14.27
CA GLY A 254 -4.74 26.74 14.65
C GLY A 254 -4.01 27.96 14.10
N PHE A 255 -4.66 29.00 13.59
CA PHE A 255 -4.03 30.34 13.47
C PHE A 255 -5.09 31.42 13.68
N GLY A 256 -5.55 31.52 14.93
CA GLY A 256 -6.36 32.65 15.38
C GLY A 256 -5.46 33.85 15.66
N ASP A 257 -5.79 34.97 15.05
CA ASP A 257 -5.22 36.29 15.30
C ASP A 257 -5.29 36.65 16.79
N GLU A 258 -4.15 36.96 17.40
CA GLU A 258 -4.08 37.61 18.71
C GLU A 258 -3.23 38.89 18.58
N GLU A 259 -3.89 40.00 18.24
CA GLU A 259 -3.30 41.32 18.28
C GLU A 259 -3.61 42.02 19.61
N SER A 260 -2.53 42.36 20.31
CA SER A 260 -2.39 43.41 21.33
C SER A 260 -2.85 43.12 22.76
N ARG A 261 -1.85 42.93 23.64
CA ARG A 261 -1.50 43.88 24.71
C ARG A 261 -0.22 43.40 25.39
N ASP A 262 0.87 44.12 25.17
CA ASP A 262 1.62 44.74 26.27
C ASP A 262 2.79 45.55 25.71
N GLY A 263 2.86 46.80 26.17
CA GLY A 263 3.80 47.79 25.70
C GLY A 263 5.20 47.56 26.24
N TYR A 264 6.18 47.68 25.35
CA TYR A 264 7.52 48.10 25.75
C TYR A 264 8.09 49.09 24.73
N SER A 265 8.68 50.13 25.28
CA SER A 265 9.10 51.38 24.65
C SER A 265 10.21 51.20 23.61
N ALA A 266 10.11 51.98 22.54
CA ALA A 266 11.02 52.00 21.40
C ALA A 266 12.39 52.61 21.73
N ALA A 267 13.46 51.90 21.39
CA ALA A 267 14.79 52.47 21.21
C ALA A 267 15.15 52.42 19.71
N LYS A 268 15.23 53.60 19.08
CA LYS A 268 15.74 53.81 17.71
C LYS A 268 17.26 53.61 17.66
N MET A 269 17.76 53.00 16.59
CA MET A 269 19.05 53.27 15.92
C MET A 269 19.14 52.47 14.59
N PRO A 270 20.06 52.80 13.64
CA PRO A 270 19.69 53.34 12.34
C PRO A 270 19.86 52.38 11.13
N SER A 271 19.35 52.84 9.98
CA SER A 271 19.35 52.19 8.67
C SER A 271 20.65 52.36 7.86
N ALA A 272 20.77 51.46 6.87
CA ALA A 272 21.61 51.46 5.66
C ALA A 272 22.89 50.61 5.77
N ILE A 273 23.09 49.66 4.84
CA ILE A 273 23.94 49.81 3.64
C ILE A 273 23.80 48.55 2.72
N PRO A 274 24.10 48.63 1.40
CA PRO A 274 23.26 48.12 0.31
C PRO A 274 23.74 46.88 -0.48
N ARG A 275 22.91 46.47 -1.45
CA ARG A 275 23.06 45.35 -2.41
C ARG A 275 24.31 45.45 -3.30
N PRO A 276 24.88 44.31 -3.76
CA PRO A 276 26.05 44.31 -4.63
C PRO A 276 25.69 44.57 -6.10
N VAL A 277 26.55 45.32 -6.77
CA VAL A 277 26.51 45.65 -8.20
C VAL A 277 27.28 44.57 -8.97
N SER A 278 26.66 44.04 -10.02
CA SER A 278 27.28 43.22 -11.06
C SER A 278 28.17 44.08 -11.95
N GLY A 279 29.43 43.68 -12.14
CA GLY A 279 30.34 44.26 -13.12
C GLY A 279 30.68 43.25 -14.22
N GLU A 280 30.50 43.65 -15.47
CA GLU A 280 31.17 43.11 -16.65
C GLU A 280 32.44 43.93 -16.92
N VAL A 281 33.58 43.25 -17.12
CA VAL A 281 34.46 43.31 -18.31
C VAL A 281 35.20 41.98 -18.40
#